data_AF-A0AAP7TBK0-F1
#
_entry.id   AF-A0AAP7TBK0-F1
#
_cell.length_a   1.000
_cell.length_b   1.000
_cell.length_c   1.000
_cell.angle_alpha   90.00
_cell.angle_beta   90.00
_cell.angle_gamma   90.00
#
_symmetry.space_group_name_H-M   'P 1'
#
loop_
_entity.id
_entity.type
_entity.pdbx_description
1 polymer ?
#
loop_
_entity_poly.entity_id
_entity_poly.type
_entity_poly.pdbx_seq_one_letter_code
_entity_poly.pdbx_strand_id
1 'polypeptide(L)'
;MTQEPIFLQPVCKEKIWGGTLLRERFGYDIPSETTGECWAISAHPHGMSTVKSGPYQGKTLMELWDQHRELFGGTEGDRFPLLTKILDVKHHLSVKVHPDDYDAEEHGQGETGKSECWYIIDCKENAEIIYGHTARSKAELVTMINSGDWEGLLRRVKIKPGDFYYVPSGTIHAICAGALVLETQQNSDAAYRIYDYGRTDQNGGTRDLHIRDAVNAATVPHVDGFLDESTETRKGVTIKTFVQGEYFSVYKWDISGTAEMTQDAPFMLCSVIEGSGSIICEGKSAKLEKGAHFILPDQMPDFTITGECTIIVSHI
;
A
#
# COMPACT_ATOMS: atom_id res chain seq x y z
N MET A 1 -22.52 13.64 12.99
CA MET A 1 -21.76 12.97 11.92
C MET A 1 -20.67 13.93 11.49
N THR A 2 -19.41 13.52 11.48
CA THR A 2 -18.30 14.42 11.11
C THR A 2 -18.27 14.61 9.61
N GLN A 3 -18.33 15.88 9.19
CA GLN A 3 -18.29 16.31 7.79
C GLN A 3 -16.90 16.90 7.45
N GLU A 4 -15.85 16.35 8.07
CA GLU A 4 -14.48 16.87 8.01
C GLU A 4 -13.49 15.73 7.71
N PRO A 5 -12.36 16.00 7.03
CA PRO A 5 -11.30 15.01 6.84
C PRO A 5 -10.74 14.50 8.17
N ILE A 6 -10.52 13.18 8.26
CA ILE A 6 -9.95 12.52 9.44
C ILE A 6 -8.46 12.27 9.19
N PHE A 7 -7.60 13.16 9.70
CA PHE A 7 -6.16 13.03 9.58
C PHE A 7 -5.60 11.96 10.52
N LEU A 8 -4.68 11.16 10.01
CA LEU A 8 -4.09 10.03 10.72
C LEU A 8 -2.61 10.29 11.01
N GLN A 9 -2.20 9.87 12.21
CA GLN A 9 -0.80 9.73 12.59
C GLN A 9 -0.32 8.33 12.17
N PRO A 10 0.68 8.22 11.28
CA PRO A 10 1.19 6.94 10.81
C PRO A 10 2.10 6.25 11.83
N VAL A 11 2.38 4.96 11.61
CA VAL A 11 3.31 4.15 12.41
C VAL A 11 4.49 3.69 11.54
N CYS A 12 5.72 4.10 11.88
CA CYS A 12 6.92 3.66 11.18
C CYS A 12 7.51 2.39 11.81
N LYS A 13 8.04 1.48 10.98
CA LYS A 13 8.58 0.18 11.38
C LYS A 13 9.96 -0.10 10.80
N GLU A 14 10.82 -0.65 11.65
CA GLU A 14 12.13 -1.15 11.26
C GLU A 14 12.03 -2.39 10.39
N LYS A 15 12.90 -2.46 9.38
CA LYS A 15 13.09 -3.62 8.52
C LYS A 15 14.56 -3.71 8.14
N ILE A 16 15.12 -4.92 8.10
CA ILE A 16 16.53 -5.15 7.70
C ILE A 16 16.89 -4.57 6.32
N TRP A 17 15.89 -4.31 5.49
CA TRP A 17 16.04 -3.74 4.15
C TRP A 17 15.74 -2.24 4.05
N GLY A 18 15.33 -1.62 5.16
CA GLY A 18 14.89 -0.23 5.23
C GLY A 18 16.02 0.79 5.24
N GLY A 19 15.65 2.06 5.27
CA GLY A 19 16.56 3.19 5.21
C GLY A 19 16.06 4.40 5.99
N THR A 20 16.34 5.58 5.43
CA THR A 20 16.10 6.91 6.04
C THR A 20 15.24 7.83 5.18
N LEU A 21 14.80 7.39 3.98
CA LEU A 21 14.07 8.23 3.05
C LEU A 21 12.71 8.66 3.60
N LEU A 22 12.09 7.85 4.47
CA LEU A 22 10.86 8.21 5.16
C LEU A 22 11.01 9.50 5.99
N ARG A 23 12.15 9.66 6.68
CA ARG A 23 12.49 10.90 7.39
C ARG A 23 12.90 12.01 6.41
N GLU A 24 13.80 11.72 5.49
CA GLU A 24 14.41 12.73 4.61
C GLU A 24 13.42 13.34 3.60
N ARG A 25 12.45 12.55 3.12
CA ARG A 25 11.50 12.96 2.06
C ARG A 25 10.13 13.36 2.60
N PHE A 26 9.70 12.81 3.74
CA PHE A 26 8.37 13.07 4.32
C PHE A 26 8.42 13.69 5.72
N GLY A 27 9.60 13.81 6.34
CA GLY A 27 9.73 14.38 7.68
C GLY A 27 9.18 13.48 8.78
N TYR A 28 9.01 12.17 8.54
CA TYR A 28 8.50 11.25 9.55
C TYR A 28 9.51 11.03 10.69
N ASP A 29 8.98 10.88 11.89
CA ASP A 29 9.72 10.34 13.03
C ASP A 29 9.91 8.83 12.80
N ILE A 30 11.14 8.43 12.51
CA ILE A 30 11.50 7.04 12.22
C ILE A 30 12.21 6.40 13.43
N PRO A 31 11.91 5.13 13.76
CA PRO A 31 12.50 4.45 14.92
C PRO A 31 14.00 4.16 14.77
N SER A 32 14.49 3.94 13.54
CA SER A 32 15.91 3.70 13.28
C SER A 32 16.34 4.07 11.85
N GLU A 33 17.64 4.03 11.58
CA GLU A 33 18.23 4.23 10.24
C GLU A 33 17.94 3.08 9.26
N THR A 34 17.23 2.05 9.71
CA THR A 34 16.75 0.91 8.92
C THR A 34 15.22 0.86 8.92
N THR A 35 14.55 2.01 8.89
CA THR A 35 13.09 2.06 8.82
C THR A 35 12.64 1.78 7.39
N GLY A 36 11.91 0.68 7.19
CA GLY A 36 11.51 0.24 5.85
C GLY A 36 10.05 0.55 5.51
N GLU A 37 9.18 0.65 6.52
CA GLU A 37 7.74 0.80 6.31
C GLU A 37 7.19 1.96 7.13
N CYS A 38 6.34 2.76 6.52
CA CYS A 38 5.42 3.67 7.18
C CYS A 38 4.01 3.14 6.95
N TRP A 39 3.35 2.63 7.99
CA TRP A 39 1.96 2.23 7.95
C TRP A 39 1.11 3.50 8.06
N ALA A 40 0.77 4.02 6.88
CA ALA A 40 0.20 5.34 6.67
C ALA A 40 -1.26 5.42 7.13
N ILE A 41 -2.06 4.48 6.63
CA ILE A 41 -3.48 4.33 6.93
C ILE A 41 -3.68 2.87 7.30
N SER A 42 -3.76 2.59 8.60
CA SER A 42 -3.78 1.22 9.12
C SER A 42 -4.75 1.06 10.28
N ALA A 43 -5.57 0.02 10.20
CA ALA A 43 -6.32 -0.52 11.32
C ALA A 43 -5.76 -1.89 11.75
N HIS A 44 -4.57 -2.26 11.29
CA HIS A 44 -4.01 -3.58 11.53
C HIS A 44 -3.43 -3.68 12.96
N PRO A 45 -3.69 -4.77 13.72
CA PRO A 45 -3.22 -4.92 15.10
C PRO A 45 -1.72 -4.67 15.32
N HIS A 46 -0.89 -5.05 14.36
CA HIS A 46 0.56 -4.86 14.44
C HIS A 46 1.02 -3.40 14.32
N GLY A 47 0.16 -2.43 13.96
CA GLY A 47 0.58 -1.04 13.76
C GLY A 47 -0.57 -0.11 13.38
N MET A 48 -1.46 0.20 14.31
CA MET A 48 -2.64 1.00 14.05
C MET A 48 -2.32 2.50 13.95
N SER A 49 -2.88 3.16 12.93
CA SER A 49 -2.93 4.62 12.86
C SER A 49 -3.87 5.18 13.94
N THR A 50 -3.55 6.37 14.45
CA THR A 50 -4.38 7.12 15.39
C THR A 50 -4.85 8.43 14.79
N VAL A 51 -6.04 8.89 15.16
CA VAL A 51 -6.57 10.17 14.67
C VAL A 51 -5.77 11.32 15.28
N LYS A 52 -5.24 12.18 14.42
CA LYS A 52 -4.33 13.27 14.80
C LYS A 52 -5.04 14.46 15.45
N SER A 53 -6.26 14.75 15.03
CA SER A 53 -7.01 15.96 15.43
C SER A 53 -8.52 15.79 15.27
N GLY A 54 -9.28 16.72 15.86
CA GLY A 54 -10.74 16.74 15.75
C GLY A 54 -11.44 15.90 16.82
N PRO A 55 -12.75 15.64 16.68
CA PRO A 55 -13.56 15.01 17.72
C PRO A 55 -13.12 13.59 18.12
N TYR A 56 -12.43 12.90 17.22
CA TYR A 56 -11.95 11.54 17.43
C TYR A 56 -10.45 11.46 17.78
N GLN A 57 -9.80 12.60 18.07
CA GLN A 57 -8.37 12.64 18.36
C GLN A 57 -7.95 11.57 19.40
N GLY A 58 -6.90 10.84 19.09
CA GLY A 58 -6.35 9.77 19.93
C GLY A 58 -7.02 8.41 19.77
N LYS A 59 -8.20 8.32 19.13
CA LYS A 59 -8.77 7.02 18.77
C LYS A 59 -7.97 6.36 17.66
N THR A 60 -7.90 5.04 17.68
CA THR A 60 -7.34 4.23 16.59
C THR A 60 -8.32 4.13 15.43
N LEU A 61 -7.80 3.83 14.23
CA LEU A 61 -8.67 3.57 13.07
C LEU A 61 -9.57 2.33 13.28
N MET A 62 -9.10 1.34 14.05
CA MET A 62 -9.90 0.18 14.46
C MET A 62 -11.09 0.60 15.34
N GLU A 63 -10.86 1.44 16.35
CA GLU A 63 -11.95 1.95 17.19
C GLU A 63 -12.98 2.75 16.39
N LEU A 64 -12.54 3.51 15.39
CA LEU A 64 -13.47 4.17 14.47
C LEU A 64 -14.28 3.17 13.66
N TRP A 65 -13.63 2.15 13.09
CA TRP A 65 -14.31 1.11 12.33
C TRP A 65 -15.37 0.36 13.18
N ASP A 66 -15.06 0.06 14.43
CA ASP A 66 -15.93 -0.74 15.29
C ASP A 66 -17.07 0.07 15.92
N GLN A 67 -16.80 1.33 16.28
CA GLN A 67 -17.74 2.16 17.07
C GLN A 67 -18.40 3.28 16.26
N HIS A 68 -17.84 3.62 15.10
CA HIS A 68 -18.25 4.74 14.26
C HIS A 68 -18.37 4.34 12.78
N ARG A 69 -19.04 3.21 12.52
CA ARG A 69 -19.19 2.65 11.16
C ARG A 69 -19.86 3.60 10.18
N GLU A 70 -20.66 4.55 10.68
CA GLU A 70 -21.27 5.62 9.88
C GLU A 70 -20.24 6.48 9.14
N LEU A 71 -19.00 6.57 9.61
CA LEU A 71 -17.92 7.29 8.93
C LEU A 71 -17.46 6.61 7.65
N PHE A 72 -17.82 5.35 7.48
CA PHE A 72 -17.40 4.47 6.39
C PHE A 72 -18.61 3.96 5.61
N GLY A 73 -19.70 4.73 5.56
CA GLY A 73 -20.89 4.41 4.75
C GLY A 73 -21.64 3.16 5.20
N GLY A 74 -21.44 2.70 6.45
CA GLY A 74 -22.07 1.46 6.91
C GLY A 74 -21.46 0.19 6.30
N THR A 75 -20.29 0.26 5.66
CA THR A 75 -19.66 -0.88 4.98
C THR A 75 -19.59 -2.12 5.88
N GLU A 76 -19.98 -3.27 5.32
CA GLU A 76 -19.93 -4.55 6.03
C GLU A 76 -18.49 -5.06 6.25
N GLY A 77 -18.33 -5.99 7.20
CA GLY A 77 -17.05 -6.62 7.49
C GLY A 77 -16.58 -6.40 8.93
N ASP A 78 -15.86 -7.41 9.42
CA ASP A 78 -15.40 -7.49 10.81
C ASP A 78 -14.15 -6.64 11.07
N ARG A 79 -13.46 -6.22 10.01
CA ARG A 79 -12.24 -5.40 10.09
C ARG A 79 -12.22 -4.38 8.95
N PHE A 80 -11.57 -3.24 9.19
CA PHE A 80 -11.35 -2.24 8.17
C PHE A 80 -10.61 -2.89 6.97
N PRO A 81 -11.03 -2.63 5.72
CA PRO A 81 -10.70 -3.52 4.60
C PRO A 81 -9.29 -3.33 4.05
N LEU A 82 -8.70 -2.15 4.18
CA LEU A 82 -7.45 -1.78 3.49
C LEU A 82 -6.32 -1.39 4.43
N LEU A 83 -5.10 -1.42 3.90
CA LEU A 83 -3.89 -0.92 4.53
C LEU A 83 -3.07 -0.18 3.48
N THR A 84 -2.70 1.06 3.78
CA THR A 84 -1.81 1.86 2.93
C THR A 84 -0.47 2.03 3.62
N LYS A 85 0.63 1.82 2.87
CA LYS A 85 1.99 1.96 3.35
C LYS A 85 2.83 2.82 2.42
N ILE A 86 3.87 3.45 2.96
CA ILE A 86 5.02 3.93 2.19
C ILE A 86 6.23 3.06 2.53
N LEU A 87 6.91 2.55 1.52
CA LEU A 87 8.04 1.64 1.65
C LEU A 87 9.33 2.33 1.20
N ASP A 88 10.32 2.41 2.09
CA ASP A 88 11.71 2.79 1.75
C ASP A 88 12.54 1.53 1.53
N VAL A 89 12.68 1.15 0.26
CA VAL A 89 13.34 -0.09 -0.13
C VAL A 89 14.81 0.16 -0.41
N LYS A 90 15.61 0.31 0.64
CA LYS A 90 17.07 0.51 0.52
C LYS A 90 17.79 -0.76 0.04
N HIS A 91 17.35 -1.93 0.47
CA HIS A 91 17.82 -3.25 0.03
C HIS A 91 16.64 -4.11 -0.46
N HIS A 92 16.92 -5.21 -1.18
CA HIS A 92 15.87 -6.07 -1.71
C HIS A 92 14.92 -6.59 -0.62
N LEU A 93 13.61 -6.55 -0.85
CA LEU A 93 12.68 -7.33 -0.05
C LEU A 93 12.83 -8.83 -0.38
N SER A 94 12.46 -9.70 0.55
CA SER A 94 12.36 -11.14 0.25
C SER A 94 11.42 -11.40 -0.92
N VAL A 95 11.75 -12.40 -1.73
CA VAL A 95 10.84 -12.97 -2.72
C VAL A 95 9.76 -13.75 -1.99
N LYS A 96 8.51 -13.42 -2.28
CA LYS A 96 7.35 -13.89 -1.53
C LYS A 96 6.13 -14.01 -2.42
N VAL A 97 5.10 -14.63 -1.87
CA VAL A 97 3.75 -14.67 -2.41
C VAL A 97 2.77 -14.46 -1.26
N HIS A 98 1.66 -13.82 -1.58
CA HIS A 98 0.59 -13.56 -0.62
C HIS A 98 -0.58 -14.52 -0.88
N PRO A 99 -1.23 -15.06 0.16
CA PRO A 99 -2.43 -15.88 -0.01
C PRO A 99 -3.63 -15.04 -0.49
N ASP A 100 -4.61 -15.71 -1.10
CA ASP A 100 -5.96 -15.16 -1.24
C ASP A 100 -6.75 -15.32 0.07
N ASP A 101 -8.01 -14.89 0.10
CA ASP A 101 -8.81 -14.98 1.33
C ASP A 101 -9.06 -16.43 1.77
N TYR A 102 -9.18 -17.37 0.82
CA TYR A 102 -9.40 -18.79 1.11
C TYR A 102 -8.16 -19.44 1.73
N ASP A 103 -6.99 -19.30 1.10
CA ASP A 103 -5.72 -19.79 1.63
C ASP A 103 -5.37 -19.09 2.97
N ALA A 104 -5.75 -17.82 3.14
CA ALA A 104 -5.52 -17.10 4.39
C ALA A 104 -6.42 -17.59 5.54
N GLU A 105 -7.66 -17.98 5.26
CA GLU A 105 -8.54 -18.57 6.26
C GLU A 105 -8.00 -19.92 6.77
N GLU A 106 -7.47 -20.77 5.87
CA GLU A 106 -6.93 -22.08 6.24
C GLU A 106 -5.51 -22.00 6.85
N HIS A 107 -4.68 -21.07 6.39
CA HIS A 107 -3.22 -21.07 6.64
C HIS A 107 -2.63 -19.71 7.05
N GLY A 108 -3.38 -18.62 6.88
CA GLY A 108 -2.94 -17.24 7.09
C GLY A 108 -2.92 -16.76 8.55
N GLN A 109 -3.08 -17.66 9.53
CA GLN A 109 -2.93 -17.33 10.96
C GLN A 109 -3.87 -16.21 11.46
N GLY A 110 -5.07 -16.10 10.91
CA GLY A 110 -6.07 -15.09 11.28
C GLY A 110 -6.00 -13.79 10.45
N GLU A 111 -5.08 -13.73 9.49
CA GLU A 111 -5.02 -12.70 8.46
C GLU A 111 -6.09 -12.92 7.39
N THR A 112 -6.41 -11.86 6.64
CA THR A 112 -7.12 -12.00 5.36
C THR A 112 -6.14 -12.32 4.24
N GLY A 113 -6.67 -12.61 3.06
CA GLY A 113 -5.92 -12.57 1.83
C GLY A 113 -5.29 -11.19 1.62
N LYS A 114 -4.31 -11.16 0.72
CA LYS A 114 -3.51 -9.97 0.52
C LYS A 114 -3.17 -9.75 -0.95
N SER A 115 -4.18 -9.31 -1.70
CA SER A 115 -3.95 -8.56 -2.94
C SER A 115 -3.43 -7.15 -2.62
N GLU A 116 -2.48 -6.68 -3.42
CA GLU A 116 -1.85 -5.37 -3.25
C GLU A 116 -1.59 -4.68 -4.59
N CYS A 117 -1.17 -3.42 -4.54
CA CYS A 117 -0.66 -2.70 -5.68
C CYS A 117 0.41 -1.70 -5.25
N TRP A 118 1.26 -1.33 -6.20
CA TRP A 118 2.38 -0.42 -5.99
C TRP A 118 2.30 0.75 -6.94
N TYR A 119 2.31 1.95 -6.38
CA TYR A 119 2.65 3.17 -7.10
C TYR A 119 4.11 3.53 -6.79
N ILE A 120 4.95 3.62 -7.83
CA ILE A 120 6.36 3.97 -7.68
C ILE A 120 6.46 5.48 -7.51
N ILE A 121 6.62 5.96 -6.28
CA ILE A 121 6.80 7.39 -5.99
C ILE A 121 8.10 7.88 -6.60
N ASP A 122 9.18 7.14 -6.36
CA ASP A 122 10.52 7.45 -6.84
C ASP A 122 11.37 6.18 -6.89
N CYS A 123 12.39 6.15 -7.73
CA CYS A 123 13.35 5.04 -7.74
C CYS A 123 14.68 5.43 -8.40
N LYS A 124 15.73 4.67 -8.09
CA LYS A 124 17.04 4.81 -8.75
C LYS A 124 16.95 4.44 -10.23
N GLU A 125 17.89 4.96 -11.01
CA GLU A 125 18.07 4.53 -12.39
C GLU A 125 18.32 3.01 -12.45
N ASN A 126 17.67 2.32 -13.38
CA ASN A 126 17.69 0.86 -13.53
C ASN A 126 17.14 0.09 -12.32
N ALA A 127 16.33 0.71 -11.46
CA ALA A 127 15.57 -0.02 -10.46
C ALA A 127 14.65 -1.06 -11.12
N GLU A 128 14.39 -2.14 -10.39
CA GLU A 128 13.59 -3.27 -10.86
C GLU A 128 12.62 -3.73 -9.78
N ILE A 129 11.65 -4.55 -10.19
CA ILE A 129 10.88 -5.44 -9.33
C ILE A 129 11.00 -6.85 -9.85
N ILE A 130 10.79 -7.83 -8.96
CA ILE A 130 10.48 -9.20 -9.34
C ILE A 130 8.97 -9.29 -9.42
N TYR A 131 8.44 -9.72 -10.56
CA TYR A 131 7.01 -9.83 -10.81
C TYR A 131 6.72 -11.05 -11.69
N GLY A 132 6.24 -12.12 -11.04
CA GLY A 132 5.96 -13.40 -11.68
C GLY A 132 7.18 -14.32 -11.82
N HIS A 133 6.93 -15.48 -12.43
CA HIS A 133 7.94 -16.51 -12.66
C HIS A 133 7.75 -17.24 -14.00
N THR A 134 8.70 -18.10 -14.37
CA THR A 134 8.72 -18.84 -15.65
C THR A 134 8.19 -20.27 -15.56
N ALA A 135 8.10 -20.85 -14.35
CA ALA A 135 7.61 -22.22 -14.17
C ALA A 135 6.19 -22.42 -14.73
N ARG A 136 5.98 -23.55 -15.42
CA ARG A 136 4.71 -23.91 -16.10
C ARG A 136 3.84 -24.86 -15.28
N SER A 137 4.38 -25.42 -14.20
CA SER A 137 3.66 -26.30 -13.27
C SER A 137 4.21 -26.13 -11.85
N LYS A 138 3.40 -26.46 -10.82
CA LYS A 138 3.86 -26.42 -9.42
C LYS A 138 5.08 -27.32 -9.18
N ALA A 139 5.19 -28.46 -9.88
CA ALA A 139 6.35 -29.34 -9.80
C ALA A 139 7.63 -28.69 -10.35
N GLU A 140 7.52 -27.97 -11.47
CA GLU A 140 8.63 -27.19 -12.03
C GLU A 140 9.01 -26.03 -11.09
N LEU A 141 8.03 -25.33 -10.51
CA LEU A 141 8.26 -24.27 -9.52
C LEU A 141 9.06 -24.79 -8.31
N VAL A 142 8.63 -25.90 -7.71
CA VAL A 142 9.34 -26.55 -6.58
C VAL A 142 10.76 -26.95 -6.97
N THR A 143 10.94 -27.51 -8.17
CA THR A 143 12.25 -27.94 -8.65
C THR A 143 13.22 -26.76 -8.73
N MET A 144 12.80 -25.64 -9.34
CA MET A 144 13.63 -24.45 -9.51
C MET A 144 13.92 -23.74 -8.18
N ILE A 145 12.94 -23.69 -7.27
CA ILE A 145 13.13 -23.17 -5.91
C ILE A 145 14.19 -23.99 -5.16
N ASN A 146 14.07 -25.33 -5.18
CA ASN A 146 14.98 -26.22 -4.45
C ASN A 146 16.39 -26.23 -5.03
N SER A 147 16.54 -26.05 -6.35
CA SER A 147 17.85 -25.91 -6.98
C SER A 147 18.46 -24.51 -6.85
N GLY A 148 17.70 -23.54 -6.33
CA GLY A 148 18.13 -22.14 -6.23
C GLY A 148 18.30 -21.45 -7.60
N ASP A 149 17.57 -21.90 -8.63
CA ASP A 149 17.62 -21.32 -9.97
C ASP A 149 16.78 -20.03 -10.05
N TRP A 150 17.18 -19.02 -9.28
CA TRP A 150 16.45 -17.75 -9.17
C TRP A 150 16.51 -16.94 -10.46
N GLU A 151 17.60 -17.03 -11.22
CA GLU A 151 17.77 -16.32 -12.49
C GLU A 151 16.87 -16.89 -13.59
N GLY A 152 16.76 -18.23 -13.67
CA GLY A 152 15.85 -18.89 -14.60
C GLY A 152 14.38 -18.76 -14.18
N LEU A 153 14.11 -18.76 -12.86
CA LEU A 153 12.74 -18.77 -12.33
C LEU A 153 12.10 -17.38 -12.33
N LEU A 154 12.79 -16.36 -11.80
CA LEU A 154 12.17 -15.09 -11.44
C LEU A 154 12.14 -14.12 -12.63
N ARG A 155 10.98 -13.53 -12.88
CA ARG A 155 10.82 -12.49 -13.91
C ARG A 155 11.12 -11.13 -13.29
N ARG A 156 12.01 -10.36 -13.94
CA ARG A 156 12.39 -9.00 -13.54
C ARG A 156 11.78 -7.98 -14.48
N VAL A 157 11.29 -6.89 -13.91
CA VAL A 157 10.69 -5.77 -14.65
C VAL A 157 11.38 -4.48 -14.22
N LYS A 158 11.88 -3.70 -15.18
CA LYS A 158 12.42 -2.37 -14.90
C LYS A 158 11.28 -1.41 -14.55
N ILE A 159 11.53 -0.55 -13.57
CA ILE A 159 10.56 0.45 -13.10
C ILE A 159 11.12 1.87 -13.24
N LYS A 160 10.22 2.85 -13.26
CA LYS A 160 10.52 4.28 -13.18
C LYS A 160 9.48 5.00 -12.30
N PRO A 161 9.77 6.23 -11.83
CA PRO A 161 8.79 7.02 -11.08
C PRO A 161 7.48 7.21 -11.87
N GLY A 162 6.35 7.05 -11.19
CA GLY A 162 5.01 7.13 -11.76
C GLY A 162 4.46 5.83 -12.34
N ASP A 163 5.25 4.76 -12.42
CA ASP A 163 4.75 3.44 -12.79
C ASP A 163 3.79 2.89 -11.72
N PHE A 164 2.86 2.04 -12.17
CA PHE A 164 1.89 1.37 -11.31
C PHE A 164 1.84 -0.13 -11.62
N TYR A 165 1.76 -0.95 -10.57
CA TYR A 165 1.69 -2.41 -10.68
C TYR A 165 0.60 -2.95 -9.75
N TYR A 166 -0.37 -3.67 -10.30
CA TYR A 166 -1.29 -4.46 -9.50
C TYR A 166 -0.70 -5.84 -9.24
N VAL A 167 -0.79 -6.32 -8.01
CA VAL A 167 -0.19 -7.56 -7.52
C VAL A 167 -1.31 -8.40 -6.90
N PRO A 168 -2.03 -9.18 -7.71
CA PRO A 168 -3.02 -10.13 -7.19
C PRO A 168 -2.36 -11.09 -6.19
N SER A 169 -3.14 -11.57 -5.21
CA SER A 169 -2.74 -12.73 -4.41
C SER A 169 -2.33 -13.90 -5.32
N GLY A 170 -1.39 -14.72 -4.84
CA GLY A 170 -0.78 -15.79 -5.62
C GLY A 170 0.34 -15.36 -6.57
N THR A 171 0.61 -14.07 -6.75
CA THR A 171 1.74 -13.58 -7.55
C THR A 171 3.06 -13.73 -6.78
N ILE A 172 4.06 -14.44 -7.33
CA ILE A 172 5.43 -14.43 -6.78
C ILE A 172 6.10 -13.10 -7.13
N HIS A 173 6.55 -12.35 -6.13
CA HIS A 173 7.04 -11.00 -6.36
C HIS A 173 8.04 -10.52 -5.28
N ALA A 174 8.75 -9.43 -5.58
CA ALA A 174 9.51 -8.63 -4.62
C ALA A 174 9.83 -7.24 -5.16
N ILE A 175 9.85 -6.24 -4.29
CA ILE A 175 10.40 -4.92 -4.62
C ILE A 175 11.92 -4.97 -4.41
N CYS A 176 12.70 -4.61 -5.43
CA CYS A 176 14.16 -4.59 -5.34
C CYS A 176 14.68 -3.27 -4.77
N ALA A 177 15.96 -3.28 -4.39
CA ALA A 177 16.65 -2.13 -3.81
C ALA A 177 16.55 -0.85 -4.67
N GLY A 178 16.45 0.30 -4.01
CA GLY A 178 16.44 1.62 -4.61
C GLY A 178 15.07 2.14 -5.01
N ALA A 179 13.98 1.68 -4.40
CA ALA A 179 12.61 2.13 -4.69
C ALA A 179 11.96 2.79 -3.47
N LEU A 180 11.15 3.82 -3.73
CA LEU A 180 10.23 4.44 -2.78
C LEU A 180 8.82 4.23 -3.32
N VAL A 181 8.00 3.48 -2.59
CA VAL A 181 6.73 2.94 -3.10
C VAL A 181 5.58 3.31 -2.16
N LEU A 182 4.44 3.69 -2.73
CA LEU A 182 3.17 3.65 -2.02
C LEU A 182 2.48 2.33 -2.34
N GLU A 183 2.23 1.54 -1.29
CA GLU A 183 1.56 0.25 -1.38
C GLU A 183 0.15 0.38 -0.81
N THR A 184 -0.85 0.04 -1.62
CA THR A 184 -2.24 -0.13 -1.16
C THR A 184 -2.55 -1.62 -1.23
N GLN A 185 -3.06 -2.18 -0.14
CA GLN A 185 -3.29 -3.60 0.01
C GLN A 185 -4.56 -3.86 0.83
N GLN A 186 -5.08 -5.09 0.78
CA GLN A 186 -6.00 -5.58 1.82
C GLN A 186 -5.34 -5.45 3.21
N ASN A 187 -6.15 -5.32 4.26
CA ASN A 187 -5.70 -5.17 5.63
C ASN A 187 -5.17 -6.49 6.22
N SER A 188 -3.99 -6.90 5.73
CA SER A 188 -3.32 -8.16 6.07
C SER A 188 -1.80 -7.99 6.14
N ASP A 189 -1.14 -8.75 7.02
CA ASP A 189 0.33 -8.87 7.07
C ASP A 189 0.83 -10.26 6.62
N ALA A 190 -0.05 -11.08 6.02
CA ALA A 190 0.29 -12.41 5.52
C ALA A 190 1.32 -12.35 4.37
N ALA A 191 2.38 -13.17 4.47
CA ALA A 191 3.42 -13.26 3.46
C ALA A 191 4.21 -14.58 3.53
N TYR A 192 4.14 -15.39 2.48
CA TYR A 192 4.89 -16.64 2.37
C TYR A 192 6.21 -16.40 1.62
N ARG A 193 7.32 -16.37 2.35
CA ARG A 193 8.66 -16.11 1.78
C ARG A 193 9.25 -17.37 1.14
N ILE A 194 9.82 -17.22 -0.06
CA ILE A 194 10.55 -18.30 -0.74
C ILE A 194 12.06 -18.08 -0.81
N TYR A 195 12.49 -16.82 -0.78
CA TYR A 195 13.91 -16.49 -0.84
C TYR A 195 14.21 -15.17 -0.14
N ASP A 196 15.26 -15.16 0.68
CA ASP A 196 15.66 -14.00 1.47
C ASP A 196 17.15 -13.62 1.35
N TYR A 197 17.81 -14.09 0.29
CA TYR A 197 19.22 -13.78 -0.01
C TYR A 197 20.21 -14.26 1.06
N GLY A 198 19.84 -15.26 1.88
CA GLY A 198 20.69 -15.76 2.96
C GLY A 198 21.03 -14.73 4.03
N ARG A 199 20.23 -13.66 4.15
CA ARG A 199 20.45 -12.60 5.12
C ARG A 199 20.24 -13.07 6.55
N THR A 200 21.07 -12.57 7.44
CA THR A 200 20.94 -12.80 8.87
C THR A 200 20.55 -11.52 9.60
N ASP A 201 19.82 -11.66 10.69
CA ASP A 201 19.59 -10.60 11.66
C ASP A 201 20.87 -10.28 12.47
N GLN A 202 20.76 -9.35 13.42
CA GLN A 202 21.86 -8.93 14.28
C GLN A 202 22.40 -10.06 15.18
N ASN A 203 21.62 -11.13 15.38
CA ASN A 203 21.96 -12.29 16.20
C ASN A 203 22.46 -13.47 15.35
N GLY A 204 22.57 -13.31 14.02
CA GLY A 204 22.99 -14.37 13.10
C GLY A 204 21.86 -15.31 12.64
N GLY A 205 20.60 -15.04 13.01
CA GLY A 205 19.44 -15.83 12.61
C GLY A 205 18.94 -15.46 11.22
N THR A 206 18.58 -16.46 10.40
CA THR A 206 17.90 -16.24 9.11
C THR A 206 16.39 -16.11 9.31
N ARG A 207 15.69 -15.34 8.47
CA ARG A 207 14.23 -15.29 8.50
C ARG A 207 13.61 -16.57 7.95
N ASP A 208 12.46 -16.93 8.51
CA ASP A 208 11.72 -18.12 8.08
C ASP A 208 11.26 -18.05 6.62
N LEU A 209 11.44 -19.18 5.94
CA LEU A 209 10.93 -19.44 4.60
C LEU A 209 9.72 -20.39 4.71
N HIS A 210 8.71 -20.14 3.88
CA HIS A 210 7.40 -20.79 3.90
C HIS A 210 7.17 -21.51 2.57
N ILE A 211 8.11 -22.34 2.15
CA ILE A 211 8.15 -22.89 0.78
C ILE A 211 6.87 -23.65 0.42
N ARG A 212 6.36 -24.46 1.35
CA ARG A 212 5.14 -25.25 1.13
C ARG A 212 3.93 -24.34 0.90
N ASP A 213 3.71 -23.40 1.81
CA ASP A 213 2.55 -22.50 1.76
C ASP A 213 2.65 -21.55 0.56
N ALA A 214 3.86 -21.10 0.23
CA ALA A 214 4.10 -20.30 -0.95
C ALA A 214 3.77 -21.04 -2.25
N VAL A 215 4.16 -22.32 -2.38
CA VAL A 215 3.83 -23.12 -3.57
C VAL A 215 2.33 -23.42 -3.65
N ASN A 216 1.65 -23.54 -2.50
CA ASN A 216 0.21 -23.71 -2.45
C ASN A 216 -0.52 -22.45 -2.93
N ALA A 217 -0.17 -21.29 -2.38
CA ALA A 217 -0.78 -20.01 -2.75
C ALA A 217 -0.40 -19.53 -4.17
N ALA A 218 0.75 -19.94 -4.71
CA ALA A 218 1.23 -19.42 -5.99
C ALA A 218 0.35 -19.83 -7.18
N THR A 219 0.02 -18.83 -8.01
CA THR A 219 -0.63 -19.02 -9.32
C THR A 219 0.39 -19.54 -10.32
N VAL A 220 0.15 -20.72 -10.89
CA VAL A 220 1.07 -21.37 -11.83
C VAL A 220 0.30 -21.94 -13.04
N PRO A 221 0.65 -21.57 -14.30
CA PRO A 221 1.69 -20.61 -14.68
C PRO A 221 1.31 -19.16 -14.32
N HIS A 222 2.33 -18.32 -14.15
CA HIS A 222 2.14 -16.87 -14.01
C HIS A 222 1.59 -16.28 -15.32
N VAL A 223 0.64 -15.37 -15.20
CA VAL A 223 0.11 -14.56 -16.30
C VAL A 223 0.07 -13.11 -15.83
N ASP A 224 0.66 -12.20 -16.62
CA ASP A 224 0.62 -10.77 -16.31
C ASP A 224 -0.84 -10.29 -16.35
N GLY A 225 -1.29 -9.61 -15.29
CA GLY A 225 -2.59 -8.97 -15.26
C GLY A 225 -2.69 -7.80 -16.24
N PHE A 226 -3.91 -7.52 -16.72
CA PHE A 226 -4.19 -6.33 -17.53
C PHE A 226 -4.75 -5.22 -16.63
N LEU A 227 -4.26 -4.00 -16.85
CA LEU A 227 -4.75 -2.79 -16.19
C LEU A 227 -5.42 -1.87 -17.22
N ASP A 228 -6.67 -1.55 -16.99
CA ASP A 228 -7.41 -0.56 -17.79
C ASP A 228 -7.26 0.82 -17.15
N GLU A 229 -6.11 1.44 -17.38
CA GLU A 229 -5.83 2.79 -16.86
C GLU A 229 -6.59 3.84 -17.68
N SER A 230 -7.16 4.84 -16.99
CA SER A 230 -7.79 5.99 -17.64
C SER A 230 -7.32 7.30 -17.03
N THR A 231 -7.47 8.40 -17.76
CA THR A 231 -7.11 9.74 -17.27
C THR A 231 -8.16 10.74 -17.70
N GLU A 232 -8.61 11.53 -16.74
CA GLU A 232 -9.49 12.67 -16.96
C GLU A 232 -8.85 13.95 -16.41
N THR A 233 -9.07 15.06 -17.10
CA THR A 233 -8.62 16.38 -16.64
C THR A 233 -9.82 17.31 -16.59
N ARG A 234 -9.99 17.96 -15.44
CA ARG A 234 -10.94 19.05 -15.25
C ARG A 234 -10.25 20.23 -14.61
N LYS A 235 -10.99 21.30 -14.33
CA LYS A 235 -10.42 22.52 -13.76
C LYS A 235 -9.70 22.19 -12.44
N GLY A 236 -8.40 22.47 -12.41
CA GLY A 236 -7.55 22.37 -11.23
C GLY A 236 -7.06 20.97 -10.87
N VAL A 237 -7.46 19.92 -11.61
CA VAL A 237 -7.06 18.54 -11.31
C VAL A 237 -6.96 17.67 -12.56
N THR A 238 -5.93 16.82 -12.59
CA THR A 238 -5.89 15.63 -13.44
C THR A 238 -6.02 14.39 -12.57
N ILE A 239 -6.97 13.52 -12.89
CA ILE A 239 -7.20 12.26 -12.18
C ILE A 239 -6.79 11.12 -13.12
N LYS A 240 -5.83 10.31 -12.67
CA LYS A 240 -5.50 9.05 -13.31
C LYS A 240 -6.10 7.90 -12.48
N THR A 241 -6.94 7.08 -13.10
CA THR A 241 -7.41 5.83 -12.53
C THR A 241 -6.43 4.74 -12.93
N PHE A 242 -5.82 4.06 -11.95
CA PHE A 242 -4.88 2.98 -12.21
C PHE A 242 -5.56 1.61 -12.27
N VAL A 243 -6.49 1.37 -11.34
CA VAL A 243 -7.19 0.10 -11.22
C VAL A 243 -8.55 0.33 -10.56
N GLN A 244 -9.53 -0.46 -11.00
CA GLN A 244 -10.81 -0.64 -10.33
C GLN A 244 -11.01 -2.15 -10.17
N GLY A 245 -10.49 -2.69 -9.07
CA GLY A 245 -10.47 -4.11 -8.80
C GLY A 245 -11.57 -4.55 -7.85
N GLU A 246 -11.59 -5.83 -7.53
CA GLU A 246 -12.53 -6.43 -6.57
C GLU A 246 -12.34 -5.89 -5.15
N TYR A 247 -11.09 -5.71 -4.71
CA TYR A 247 -10.77 -5.33 -3.33
C TYR A 247 -10.62 -3.82 -3.12
N PHE A 248 -10.22 -3.10 -4.17
CA PHE A 248 -9.98 -1.66 -4.11
C PHE A 248 -9.87 -1.05 -5.51
N SER A 249 -10.14 0.25 -5.57
CA SER A 249 -9.81 1.14 -6.66
C SER A 249 -8.70 2.11 -6.24
N VAL A 250 -7.79 2.47 -7.16
CA VAL A 250 -6.67 3.39 -6.87
C VAL A 250 -6.54 4.45 -7.95
N TYR A 251 -6.35 5.69 -7.50
CA TYR A 251 -6.29 6.89 -8.30
C TYR A 251 -5.07 7.74 -7.92
N LYS A 252 -4.63 8.57 -8.86
CA LYS A 252 -3.73 9.70 -8.59
C LYS A 252 -4.44 10.99 -8.93
N TRP A 253 -4.48 11.92 -7.98
CA TRP A 253 -4.93 13.29 -8.18
C TRP A 253 -3.70 14.20 -8.26
N ASP A 254 -3.47 14.78 -9.43
CA ASP A 254 -2.51 15.86 -9.62
C ASP A 254 -3.26 17.19 -9.59
N ILE A 255 -3.18 17.90 -8.46
CA ILE A 255 -3.87 19.17 -8.20
C ILE A 255 -2.96 20.34 -8.56
N SER A 256 -3.45 21.27 -9.37
CA SER A 256 -2.79 22.54 -9.68
C SER A 256 -3.81 23.67 -9.70
N GLY A 257 -3.70 24.62 -8.77
CA GLY A 257 -4.64 25.72 -8.62
C GLY A 257 -5.81 25.39 -7.69
N THR A 258 -7.02 25.21 -8.23
CA THR A 258 -8.26 25.03 -7.44
C THR A 258 -9.14 23.99 -8.11
N ALA A 259 -9.34 22.86 -7.44
CA ALA A 259 -10.13 21.73 -7.90
C ALA A 259 -11.38 21.56 -7.04
N GLU A 260 -12.54 21.51 -7.68
CA GLU A 260 -13.80 21.10 -7.06
C GLU A 260 -13.89 19.57 -7.09
N MET A 261 -14.19 18.99 -5.93
CA MET A 261 -14.12 17.55 -5.67
C MET A 261 -15.35 17.11 -4.87
N THR A 262 -15.73 15.85 -5.05
CA THR A 262 -16.83 15.20 -4.33
C THR A 262 -16.29 13.91 -3.73
N GLN A 263 -16.84 13.51 -2.58
CA GLN A 263 -16.63 12.20 -2.00
C GLN A 263 -17.83 11.34 -2.40
N ASP A 264 -17.63 10.41 -3.33
CA ASP A 264 -18.69 9.60 -3.97
C ASP A 264 -18.52 8.09 -3.76
N ALA A 265 -17.70 7.70 -2.78
CA ALA A 265 -17.47 6.33 -2.33
C ALA A 265 -17.92 6.16 -0.87
N PRO A 266 -17.97 4.95 -0.29
CA PRO A 266 -18.26 4.81 1.14
C PRO A 266 -17.28 5.58 2.05
N PHE A 267 -16.02 5.69 1.62
CA PHE A 267 -14.96 6.52 2.21
C PHE A 267 -13.77 6.52 1.25
N MET A 268 -12.89 7.53 1.33
CA MET A 268 -11.66 7.57 0.53
C MET A 268 -10.42 7.70 1.43
N LEU A 269 -9.38 6.94 1.10
CA LEU A 269 -8.09 6.95 1.77
C LEU A 269 -7.12 7.79 0.96
N CYS A 270 -6.61 8.87 1.52
CA CYS A 270 -5.83 9.86 0.81
C CYS A 270 -4.41 9.99 1.39
N SER A 271 -3.41 9.93 0.54
CA SER A 271 -2.00 10.11 0.89
C SER A 271 -1.35 11.18 0.03
N VAL A 272 -0.95 12.29 0.64
CA VAL A 272 -0.26 13.38 -0.06
C VAL A 272 1.20 13.00 -0.26
N ILE A 273 1.58 12.68 -1.50
CA ILE A 273 2.93 12.19 -1.80
C ILE A 273 3.88 13.28 -2.30
N GLU A 274 3.36 14.39 -2.81
CA GLU A 274 4.17 15.54 -3.23
C GLU A 274 3.42 16.86 -3.01
N GLY A 275 4.19 17.93 -2.82
CA GLY A 275 3.66 19.30 -2.76
C GLY A 275 2.88 19.64 -1.49
N SER A 276 2.03 20.65 -1.60
CA SER A 276 1.19 21.15 -0.50
C SER A 276 -0.04 21.89 -1.01
N GLY A 277 -1.05 22.00 -0.16
CA GLY A 277 -2.30 22.65 -0.47
C GLY A 277 -3.19 22.81 0.75
N SER A 278 -4.49 22.98 0.52
CA SER A 278 -5.50 23.01 1.57
C SER A 278 -6.80 22.44 1.03
N ILE A 279 -7.45 21.61 1.84
CA ILE A 279 -8.80 21.13 1.62
C ILE A 279 -9.78 22.05 2.34
N ILE A 280 -10.82 22.50 1.64
CA ILE A 280 -11.82 23.46 2.12
C ILE A 280 -13.20 22.81 1.97
N CYS A 281 -13.92 22.69 3.08
CA CYS A 281 -15.28 22.13 3.13
C CYS A 281 -16.12 22.96 4.12
N GLU A 282 -17.30 23.40 3.70
CA GLU A 282 -18.23 24.22 4.51
C GLU A 282 -17.57 25.42 5.23
N GLY A 283 -16.61 26.08 4.57
CA GLY A 283 -15.89 27.23 5.13
C GLY A 283 -14.80 26.90 6.15
N LYS A 284 -14.59 25.62 6.48
CA LYS A 284 -13.43 25.13 7.23
C LYS A 284 -12.31 24.76 6.29
N SER A 285 -11.07 25.01 6.70
CA SER A 285 -9.86 24.72 5.92
C SER A 285 -8.90 23.88 6.74
N ALA A 286 -8.35 22.83 6.12
CA ALA A 286 -7.28 22.02 6.68
C ALA A 286 -6.11 21.97 5.69
N LYS A 287 -4.88 22.07 6.21
CA LYS A 287 -3.67 22.02 5.40
C LYS A 287 -3.41 20.61 4.88
N LEU A 288 -2.97 20.53 3.63
CA LEU A 288 -2.43 19.33 3.03
C LEU A 288 -0.93 19.55 2.81
N GLU A 289 -0.10 18.73 3.43
CA GLU A 289 1.35 18.77 3.28
C GLU A 289 1.81 17.37 2.90
N LYS A 290 2.90 17.27 2.11
CA LYS A 290 3.54 15.99 1.81
C LYS A 290 3.73 15.16 3.08
N GLY A 291 3.29 13.91 3.02
CA GLY A 291 3.29 12.98 4.14
C GLY A 291 2.04 13.03 5.03
N ALA A 292 1.08 13.89 4.71
CA ALA A 292 -0.25 13.83 5.32
C ALA A 292 -1.05 12.64 4.78
N HIS A 293 -1.64 11.89 5.70
CA HIS A 293 -2.54 10.78 5.42
C HIS A 293 -3.88 11.06 6.11
N PHE A 294 -4.98 10.91 5.38
CA PHE A 294 -6.31 11.20 5.90
C PHE A 294 -7.38 10.38 5.21
N ILE A 295 -8.54 10.31 5.86
CA ILE A 295 -9.75 9.70 5.33
C ILE A 295 -10.76 10.81 5.04
N LEU A 296 -11.36 10.76 3.85
CA LEU A 296 -12.59 11.49 3.56
C LEU A 296 -13.75 10.55 3.95
N PRO A 297 -14.46 10.83 5.06
CA PRO A 297 -15.53 9.95 5.53
C PRO A 297 -16.75 10.00 4.61
N ASP A 298 -17.66 9.05 4.79
CA ASP A 298 -19.00 9.09 4.21
C ASP A 298 -19.72 10.41 4.52
N GLN A 299 -20.65 10.81 3.64
CA GLN A 299 -21.44 12.04 3.76
C GLN A 299 -20.60 13.32 3.90
N MET A 300 -19.32 13.28 3.49
CA MET A 300 -18.54 14.50 3.38
C MET A 300 -19.13 15.39 2.27
N PRO A 301 -19.49 16.66 2.56
CA PRO A 301 -19.99 17.57 1.54
C PRO A 301 -18.97 17.80 0.42
N ASP A 302 -19.44 18.30 -0.72
CA ASP A 302 -18.56 18.80 -1.78
C ASP A 302 -17.50 19.73 -1.19
N PHE A 303 -16.28 19.57 -1.67
CA PHE A 303 -15.12 20.26 -1.13
C PHE A 303 -14.23 20.76 -2.25
N THR A 304 -13.29 21.63 -1.88
CA THR A 304 -12.31 22.17 -2.81
C THR A 304 -10.92 21.85 -2.31
N ILE A 305 -10.03 21.42 -3.19
CA ILE A 305 -8.59 21.36 -2.91
C ILE A 305 -7.92 22.50 -3.67
N THR A 306 -7.11 23.27 -2.95
CA THR A 306 -6.32 24.37 -3.50
C THR A 306 -4.84 24.15 -3.28
N GLY A 307 -4.01 24.48 -4.25
CA GLY A 307 -2.54 24.36 -4.15
C GLY A 307 -1.91 23.62 -5.32
N GLU A 308 -0.72 23.07 -5.05
CA GLU A 308 0.08 22.27 -5.98
C GLU A 308 0.50 21.01 -5.24
N CYS A 309 -0.24 19.91 -5.42
CA CYS A 309 0.01 18.66 -4.70
C CYS A 309 -0.41 17.44 -5.50
N THR A 310 0.26 16.32 -5.23
CA THR A 310 -0.10 15.00 -5.76
C THR A 310 -0.57 14.11 -4.63
N ILE A 311 -1.75 13.50 -4.80
CA ILE A 311 -2.40 12.65 -3.81
C ILE A 311 -2.68 11.30 -4.45
N ILE A 312 -2.26 10.21 -3.81
CA ILE A 312 -2.76 8.87 -4.15
C ILE A 312 -3.98 8.60 -3.30
N VAL A 313 -5.05 8.18 -3.96
CA VAL A 313 -6.36 7.97 -3.35
C VAL A 313 -6.82 6.54 -3.62
N SER A 314 -7.38 5.88 -2.61
CA SER A 314 -8.04 4.59 -2.78
C SER A 314 -9.37 4.53 -2.06
N HIS A 315 -10.25 3.66 -2.54
CA HIS A 315 -11.47 3.25 -1.86
C HIS A 315 -11.77 1.79 -2.23
N ILE A 316 -12.70 1.17 -1.51
CA ILE A 316 -13.26 -0.15 -1.86
C ILE A 316 -14.26 -0.04 -3.01
#